data_AF-A0A822BZC3-F1
#
_entry.id   AF-A0A822BZC3-F1
#
_cell.length_a   1.000
_cell.length_b   1.000
_cell.length_c   1.000
_cell.angle_alpha   90.00
_cell.angle_beta   90.00
_cell.angle_gamma   90.00
#
_symmetry.space_group_name_H-M   'P 1'
#
loop_
_entity.id
_entity.type
_entity.pdbx_description
1 polymer ?
#
loop_
_entity_poly.entity_id
_entity_poly.type
_entity_poly.pdbx_seq_one_letter_code
_entity_poly.pdbx_strand_id
1 'polypeptide(L)'
;HTKAFGFEKANVEFRLGKIEQLTDDSGMKTNSFDVIVSNCVVNLTPDKKKVLQQVYEMLKPGGEFYFSDMYADRPIPKELHSNKILWGDIKYASCTYRLFKNKSDEDSTIFDNKYGALVTYVTPMTYCENEFLFDQSITLKLHDQPQYFNAELINMLRISRYSDDFKIDPIIDEKEIPDLTNQ
;
A
#
# COMPACT_ATOMS: atom_id res chain seq x y z
N HIS A 1 -17.77 -13.00 17.66
CA HIS A 1 -17.46 -12.92 16.21
C HIS A 1 -17.96 -14.15 15.49
N THR A 2 -17.43 -15.35 15.76
CA THR A 2 -17.83 -16.63 15.11
C THR A 2 -19.35 -16.87 15.05
N LYS A 3 -20.06 -16.77 16.18
CA LYS A 3 -21.54 -16.91 16.22
C LYS A 3 -22.28 -15.84 15.43
N ALA A 4 -21.77 -14.60 15.40
CA ALA A 4 -22.43 -13.49 14.72
C ALA A 4 -22.29 -13.55 13.20
N PHE A 5 -21.21 -14.17 12.69
CA PHE A 5 -20.90 -14.26 11.27
C PHE A 5 -20.93 -15.71 10.72
N GLY A 6 -21.38 -16.68 11.52
CA GLY A 6 -21.56 -18.07 11.07
C GLY A 6 -20.28 -18.89 10.87
N PHE A 7 -19.15 -18.46 11.42
CA PHE A 7 -17.88 -19.21 11.30
C PHE A 7 -17.76 -20.30 12.36
N GLU A 8 -17.32 -21.50 11.97
CA GLU A 8 -17.07 -22.64 12.87
C GLU A 8 -15.88 -22.41 13.82
N LYS A 9 -14.87 -21.67 13.37
CA LYS A 9 -13.64 -21.35 14.13
C LYS A 9 -13.35 -19.86 14.07
N ALA A 10 -12.63 -19.36 15.07
CA ALA A 10 -12.16 -17.99 15.08
C ALA A 10 -11.09 -17.78 13.99
N ASN A 11 -11.25 -16.70 13.24
CA ASN A 11 -10.30 -16.17 12.25
C ASN A 11 -9.58 -14.91 12.76
N VAL A 12 -9.65 -14.65 14.08
CA VAL A 12 -9.05 -13.49 14.74
C VAL A 12 -8.25 -13.97 15.94
N GLU A 13 -7.03 -13.45 16.06
CA GLU A 13 -6.13 -13.66 17.19
C GLU A 13 -5.68 -12.29 17.72
N PHE A 14 -5.57 -12.15 19.05
CA PHE A 14 -5.05 -10.95 19.69
C PHE A 14 -3.70 -11.26 20.32
N ARG A 15 -2.68 -10.46 20.00
CA ARG A 15 -1.37 -10.55 20.60
C ARG A 15 -1.03 -9.25 21.32
N LEU A 16 -0.57 -9.37 22.56
CA LEU A 16 0.01 -8.26 23.30
C LEU A 16 1.47 -8.12 22.89
N GLY A 17 1.87 -6.92 22.48
CA GLY A 17 3.25 -6.66 22.07
C GLY A 17 3.45 -5.19 21.71
N LYS A 18 4.70 -4.83 21.44
CA LYS A 18 5.09 -3.52 20.93
C LYS A 18 5.20 -3.58 19.41
N ILE A 19 4.70 -2.56 18.71
CA ILE A 19 4.71 -2.51 17.24
C ILE A 19 6.12 -2.37 16.65
N GLU A 20 7.08 -2.03 17.49
CA GLU A 20 8.51 -1.99 17.20
C GLU A 20 9.21 -3.36 17.32
N GLN A 21 8.52 -4.41 17.81
CA GLN A 21 9.09 -5.72 18.16
C GLN A 21 8.16 -6.87 17.76
N LEU A 22 7.61 -6.78 16.56
CA LEU A 22 6.63 -7.72 16.05
C LEU A 22 7.29 -9.07 15.67
N THR A 23 8.52 -9.10 15.17
CA THR A 23 9.23 -10.34 14.83
C THR A 23 9.95 -10.97 16.02
N ASP A 24 10.48 -10.16 16.95
CA ASP A 24 11.29 -10.63 18.09
C ASP A 24 10.44 -11.26 19.21
N ASP A 25 9.42 -10.54 19.71
CA ASP A 25 8.73 -10.91 20.96
C ASP A 25 7.36 -11.58 20.73
N SER A 26 6.72 -11.30 19.59
CA SER A 26 5.34 -11.73 19.36
C SER A 26 5.20 -13.10 18.69
N GLY A 27 6.32 -13.70 18.23
CA GLY A 27 6.33 -14.98 17.51
C GLY A 27 5.60 -14.91 16.16
N MET A 28 5.43 -13.72 15.59
CA MET A 28 4.87 -13.55 14.25
C MET A 28 5.92 -13.86 13.19
N LYS A 29 5.52 -14.60 12.16
CA LYS A 29 6.43 -15.04 11.10
C LYS A 29 6.68 -13.90 10.12
N THR A 30 7.91 -13.78 9.65
CA THR A 30 8.23 -12.93 8.50
C THR A 30 7.55 -13.47 7.24
N ASN A 31 7.32 -12.60 6.24
CA ASN A 31 6.68 -12.96 4.97
C ASN A 31 5.38 -13.76 5.13
N SER A 32 4.52 -13.39 6.09
CA SER A 32 3.31 -14.16 6.40
C SER A 32 2.00 -13.38 6.28
N PHE A 33 2.06 -12.06 6.13
CA PHE A 33 0.89 -11.19 6.02
C PHE A 33 0.72 -10.63 4.62
N ASP A 34 -0.50 -10.71 4.08
CA ASP A 34 -0.86 -10.14 2.77
C ASP A 34 -1.13 -8.64 2.88
N VAL A 35 -1.81 -8.21 3.94
CA VAL A 35 -2.14 -6.81 4.22
C VAL A 35 -1.88 -6.51 5.69
N ILE A 36 -1.22 -5.40 5.96
CA ILE A 36 -1.11 -4.82 7.30
C ILE A 36 -1.85 -3.48 7.28
N VAL A 37 -2.68 -3.24 8.30
CA VAL A 37 -3.43 -1.99 8.45
C VAL A 37 -3.09 -1.29 9.74
N SER A 38 -3.10 0.03 9.73
CA SER A 38 -2.85 0.85 10.91
C SER A 38 -3.57 2.19 10.78
N ASN A 39 -4.01 2.75 11.91
CA ASN A 39 -4.67 4.06 11.95
C ASN A 39 -4.15 4.86 13.16
N CYS A 40 -3.52 6.00 12.92
CA CYS A 40 -3.10 7.01 13.91
C CYS A 40 -2.17 6.51 15.04
N VAL A 41 -1.50 5.37 14.89
CA VAL A 41 -0.59 4.82 15.93
C VAL A 41 0.89 4.95 15.59
N VAL A 42 1.28 5.06 14.32
CA VAL A 42 2.69 5.11 13.92
C VAL A 42 3.33 6.41 14.39
N ASN A 43 2.59 7.51 14.47
CA ASN A 43 3.11 8.75 15.02
C ASN A 43 3.41 8.74 16.53
N LEU A 44 2.87 7.77 17.27
CA LEU A 44 3.06 7.64 18.71
C LEU A 44 4.27 6.77 19.08
N THR A 45 4.87 6.07 18.12
CA THR A 45 6.07 5.26 18.39
C THR A 45 7.33 6.14 18.50
N PRO A 46 8.23 5.85 19.46
CA PRO A 46 9.55 6.47 19.53
C PRO A 46 10.46 6.11 18.34
N ASP A 47 10.25 4.94 17.69
CA ASP A 47 11.10 4.47 16.58
C ASP A 47 10.26 4.04 15.38
N LYS A 48 9.81 5.05 14.62
CA LYS A 48 9.07 4.88 13.36
C LYS A 48 9.82 4.01 12.35
N LYS A 49 11.14 4.13 12.28
CA LYS A 49 11.95 3.35 11.34
C LYS A 49 11.87 1.87 11.68
N LYS A 50 11.97 1.52 12.97
CA LYS A 50 11.83 0.13 13.42
C LYS A 50 10.43 -0.41 13.14
N VAL A 51 9.36 0.37 13.38
CA VAL A 51 7.99 -0.05 13.00
C VAL A 51 7.89 -0.36 11.50
N LEU A 52 8.36 0.55 10.64
CA LEU A 52 8.30 0.34 9.19
C LEU A 52 9.13 -0.86 8.74
N GLN A 53 10.30 -1.09 9.35
CA GLN A 53 11.12 -2.28 9.08
C GLN A 53 10.39 -3.56 9.48
N GLN A 54 9.77 -3.59 10.67
CA GLN A 54 9.03 -4.76 11.17
C GLN A 54 7.82 -5.08 10.27
N VAL A 55 7.08 -4.05 9.84
CA VAL A 55 6.01 -4.18 8.83
C VAL A 55 6.55 -4.77 7.54
N TYR A 56 7.66 -4.24 7.02
CA TYR A 56 8.29 -4.75 5.81
C TYR A 56 8.73 -6.22 5.94
N GLU A 57 9.33 -6.61 7.07
CA GLU A 57 9.76 -8.00 7.31
C GLU A 57 8.57 -8.98 7.37
N MET A 58 7.45 -8.55 7.96
CA MET A 58 6.23 -9.36 8.10
C MET A 58 5.43 -9.52 6.82
N LEU A 59 5.39 -8.49 5.97
CA LEU A 59 4.67 -8.56 4.69
C LEU A 59 5.25 -9.65 3.80
N LYS A 60 4.39 -10.42 3.14
CA LYS A 60 4.78 -11.25 2.00
C LYS A 60 5.32 -10.36 0.87
N PRO A 61 6.17 -10.87 -0.03
CA PRO A 61 6.41 -10.20 -1.30
C PRO A 61 5.08 -9.94 -2.03
N GLY A 62 4.86 -8.71 -2.47
CA GLY A 62 3.59 -8.22 -3.01
C GLY A 62 2.53 -7.83 -1.98
N GLY A 63 2.81 -8.01 -0.69
CA GLY A 63 1.95 -7.57 0.39
C GLY A 63 1.90 -6.04 0.51
N GLU A 64 0.88 -5.54 1.18
CA GLU A 64 0.58 -4.12 1.27
C GLU A 64 0.48 -3.64 2.73
N PHE A 65 1.14 -2.52 3.04
CA PHE A 65 0.86 -1.74 4.23
C PHE A 65 -0.08 -0.58 3.88
N TYR A 66 -1.33 -0.69 4.31
CA TYR A 66 -2.38 0.30 4.08
C TYR A 66 -2.69 1.03 5.39
N PHE A 67 -2.22 2.26 5.54
CA PHE A 67 -2.30 2.95 6.83
C PHE A 67 -2.62 4.42 6.72
N SER A 68 -3.32 4.94 7.73
CA SER A 68 -3.65 6.35 7.86
C SER A 68 -2.93 6.95 9.06
N ASP A 69 -2.36 8.14 8.91
CA ASP A 69 -1.76 8.89 10.02
C ASP A 69 -1.81 10.41 9.77
N MET A 70 -1.35 11.19 10.75
CA MET A 70 -1.24 12.65 10.69
C MET A 70 0.12 13.09 10.13
N TYR A 71 0.10 14.05 9.22
CA TYR A 71 1.32 14.60 8.61
C TYR A 71 1.30 16.12 8.67
N ALA A 72 2.47 16.71 8.85
CA ALA A 72 2.68 18.15 8.75
C ALA A 72 3.13 18.51 7.34
N ASP A 73 2.76 19.69 6.86
CA ASP A 73 3.19 20.23 5.57
C ASP A 73 4.70 20.53 5.49
N ARG A 74 5.39 20.54 6.65
CA ARG A 74 6.82 20.82 6.79
C ARG A 74 7.40 20.13 8.04
N PRO A 75 8.73 20.00 8.13
CA PRO A 75 9.39 19.57 9.37
C PRO A 75 9.03 20.49 10.55
N ILE A 76 8.68 19.91 11.69
CA ILE A 76 8.34 20.67 12.90
C ILE A 76 9.66 21.21 13.52
N PRO A 77 9.80 22.52 13.76
CA PRO A 77 10.96 23.09 14.43
C PRO A 77 11.17 22.49 15.83
N LYS A 78 12.43 22.21 16.19
CA LYS A 78 12.80 21.55 17.47
C LYS A 78 12.24 22.27 18.69
N GLU A 79 12.15 23.58 18.63
CA GLU A 79 11.64 24.44 19.70
C GLU A 79 10.16 24.16 20.01
N LEU A 80 9.38 23.77 18.99
CA LEU A 80 7.95 23.50 19.13
C LEU A 80 7.65 22.11 19.70
N HIS A 81 8.59 21.15 19.62
CA HIS A 81 8.39 19.81 20.19
C HIS A 81 8.13 19.81 21.70
N SER A 82 8.62 20.84 22.41
CA SER A 82 8.43 20.99 23.86
C SER A 82 7.34 22.00 24.24
N ASN A 83 6.77 22.69 23.26
CA ASN A 83 5.79 23.75 23.49
C ASN A 83 4.36 23.17 23.49
N LYS A 84 3.73 23.14 24.66
CA LYS A 84 2.39 22.53 24.85
C LYS A 84 1.24 23.30 24.19
N ILE A 85 1.47 24.51 23.70
CA ILE A 85 0.40 25.44 23.30
C ILE A 85 0.53 25.87 21.82
N LEU A 86 1.75 26.11 21.34
CA LEU A 86 1.98 26.69 20.02
C LEU A 86 2.57 25.66 19.05
N TRP A 87 1.82 25.36 17.99
CA TRP A 87 2.30 24.58 16.84
C TRP A 87 2.55 25.46 15.60
N GLY A 88 2.51 26.79 15.75
CA GLY A 88 2.74 27.77 14.67
C GLY A 88 1.73 27.67 13.52
N ASP A 89 2.06 28.27 12.38
CA ASP A 89 1.27 28.21 11.13
C ASP A 89 1.52 26.90 10.34
N ILE A 90 1.68 25.78 11.04
CA ILE A 90 1.89 24.46 10.44
C ILE A 90 0.54 23.87 10.05
N LYS A 91 0.42 23.43 8.79
CA LYS A 91 -0.78 22.73 8.33
C LYS A 91 -0.63 21.24 8.56
N TYR A 92 -1.69 20.62 9.05
CA TYR A 92 -1.75 19.18 9.28
C TYR A 92 -2.81 18.55 8.40
N ALA A 93 -2.54 17.34 7.91
CA ALA A 93 -3.48 16.53 7.16
C ALA A 93 -3.47 15.10 7.70
N SER A 94 -4.64 14.46 7.69
CA SER A 94 -4.71 13.01 7.79
C SER A 94 -4.54 12.44 6.38
N CYS A 95 -3.51 11.62 6.18
CA CYS A 95 -3.20 11.01 4.90
C CYS A 95 -3.25 9.48 5.04
N THR A 96 -3.81 8.82 4.03
CA THR A 96 -3.78 7.36 3.90
C THR A 96 -2.79 6.97 2.83
N TYR A 97 -1.83 6.14 3.18
CA TYR A 97 -0.78 5.65 2.29
C TYR A 97 -0.94 4.16 2.01
N ARG A 98 -0.53 3.78 0.80
CA ARG A 98 -0.43 2.40 0.34
C ARG A 98 1.04 2.11 0.04
N LEU A 99 1.68 1.27 0.84
CA LEU A 99 3.08 0.89 0.64
C LEU A 99 3.14 -0.59 0.27
N PHE A 100 3.51 -0.89 -0.97
CA PHE A 100 3.65 -2.27 -1.44
C PHE A 100 5.07 -2.77 -1.19
N LYS A 101 5.18 -4.00 -0.68
CA LYS A 101 6.47 -4.68 -0.56
C LYS A 101 6.81 -5.30 -1.91
N ASN A 102 7.88 -4.83 -2.54
CA ASN A 102 8.37 -5.42 -3.77
C ASN A 102 8.97 -6.83 -3.52
N LYS A 103 9.04 -7.66 -4.56
CA LYS A 103 9.85 -8.89 -4.55
C LYS A 103 11.34 -8.51 -4.53
N SER A 104 12.18 -9.30 -3.87
CA SER A 104 13.62 -9.04 -3.81
C SER A 104 14.25 -9.07 -5.21
N ASP A 105 15.32 -8.31 -5.43
CA ASP A 105 16.02 -8.17 -6.72
C ASP A 105 16.52 -9.50 -7.33
N GLU A 106 16.62 -10.58 -6.54
CA GLU A 106 16.97 -11.93 -7.01
C GLU A 106 15.80 -12.65 -7.71
N ASP A 107 14.56 -12.22 -7.47
CA ASP A 107 13.38 -12.66 -8.21
C ASP A 107 13.18 -11.70 -9.38
N SER A 108 13.65 -12.10 -10.57
CA SER A 108 13.63 -11.36 -11.85
C SER A 108 12.22 -11.05 -12.41
N THR A 109 11.27 -10.73 -11.54
CA THR A 109 9.87 -10.46 -11.84
C THR A 109 9.50 -8.98 -11.79
N ILE A 110 10.48 -8.09 -11.52
CA ILE A 110 10.35 -6.67 -11.89
C ILE A 110 9.87 -6.67 -13.33
N PHE A 111 8.74 -6.03 -13.58
CA PHE A 111 8.25 -5.83 -14.93
C PHE A 111 9.32 -5.02 -15.68
N ASP A 112 10.22 -5.74 -16.35
CA ASP A 112 11.30 -5.18 -17.17
C ASP A 112 10.71 -4.71 -18.49
N ASN A 113 9.78 -3.77 -18.37
CA ASN A 113 9.31 -3.01 -19.49
C ASN A 113 9.67 -1.55 -19.27
N LYS A 114 10.68 -1.13 -20.01
CA LYS A 114 11.13 0.25 -20.09
C LYS A 114 9.98 1.23 -20.36
N TYR A 115 8.91 0.78 -21.00
CA TYR A 115 7.84 1.62 -21.54
C TYR A 115 6.49 1.50 -20.83
N GLY A 116 6.35 0.72 -19.75
CA GLY A 116 5.06 0.56 -19.07
C GLY A 116 4.06 -0.36 -19.80
N ALA A 117 2.77 -0.16 -19.60
CA ALA A 117 1.72 -1.04 -20.16
C ALA A 117 0.36 -0.34 -20.16
N LEU A 118 -0.52 -0.87 -21.01
CA LEU A 118 -1.94 -0.59 -20.94
C LEU A 118 -2.61 -1.54 -19.95
N VAL A 119 -3.39 -0.99 -19.02
CA VAL A 119 -4.05 -1.73 -17.94
C VAL A 119 -5.56 -1.56 -18.08
N THR A 120 -6.28 -2.68 -17.99
CA THR A 120 -7.75 -2.72 -17.99
C THR A 120 -8.23 -3.45 -16.74
N TYR A 121 -9.20 -2.88 -16.02
CA TYR A 121 -9.86 -3.56 -14.91
C TYR A 121 -10.92 -4.52 -15.45
N VAL A 122 -10.79 -5.82 -15.16
CA VAL A 122 -11.57 -6.87 -15.83
C VAL A 122 -12.40 -7.75 -14.90
N THR A 123 -12.10 -7.79 -13.61
CA THR A 123 -12.79 -8.67 -12.66
C THR A 123 -13.51 -7.83 -11.61
N PRO A 124 -14.84 -7.89 -11.45
CA PRO A 124 -15.54 -7.15 -10.41
C PRO A 124 -15.19 -7.69 -9.02
N MET A 125 -14.32 -6.98 -8.31
CA MET A 125 -14.00 -7.25 -6.90
C MET A 125 -15.15 -6.79 -5.99
N THR A 126 -15.38 -7.53 -4.91
CA THR A 126 -16.34 -7.14 -3.86
C THR A 126 -15.97 -5.76 -3.29
N TYR A 127 -16.96 -4.87 -3.17
CA TYR A 127 -16.83 -3.45 -2.80
C TYR A 127 -16.13 -2.54 -3.83
N CYS A 128 -15.76 -3.07 -5.00
CA CYS A 128 -15.18 -2.33 -6.13
C CYS A 128 -15.80 -2.80 -7.45
N GLU A 129 -17.11 -3.08 -7.45
CA GLU A 129 -17.78 -3.80 -8.54
C GLU A 129 -17.78 -3.02 -9.86
N ASN A 130 -17.78 -1.69 -9.81
CA ASN A 130 -17.84 -0.82 -10.99
C ASN A 130 -16.55 -0.06 -11.26
N GLU A 131 -15.80 0.26 -10.21
CA GLU A 131 -14.55 1.01 -10.30
C GLU A 131 -13.61 0.61 -9.18
N PHE A 132 -12.32 0.65 -9.49
CA PHE A 132 -11.23 0.42 -8.57
C PHE A 132 -10.47 1.72 -8.37
N LEU A 133 -10.60 2.26 -7.16
CA LEU A 133 -9.87 3.44 -6.70
C LEU A 133 -8.51 2.98 -6.16
N PHE A 134 -7.45 3.15 -6.95
CA PHE A 134 -6.11 2.77 -6.50
C PHE A 134 -5.54 3.82 -5.55
N ASP A 135 -5.55 5.08 -5.97
CA ASP A 135 -5.18 6.24 -5.16
C ASP A 135 -5.99 7.48 -5.57
N GLN A 136 -5.61 8.68 -5.09
CA GLN A 136 -6.34 9.92 -5.38
C GLN A 136 -6.30 10.34 -6.86
N SER A 137 -5.33 9.84 -7.62
CA SER A 137 -5.12 10.16 -9.03
C SER A 137 -5.52 9.02 -9.97
N ILE A 138 -5.59 7.79 -9.48
CA ILE A 138 -5.77 6.59 -10.29
C ILE A 138 -7.09 5.92 -9.97
N THR A 139 -7.99 5.91 -10.95
CA THR A 139 -9.27 5.20 -10.93
C THR A 139 -9.44 4.41 -12.21
N LEU A 140 -9.64 3.09 -12.09
CA LEU A 140 -9.95 2.22 -13.22
C LEU A 140 -11.41 1.77 -13.16
N LYS A 141 -12.16 1.99 -14.24
CA LYS A 141 -13.54 1.53 -14.35
C LYS A 141 -13.59 0.14 -14.99
N LEU A 142 -14.53 -0.69 -14.53
CA LEU A 142 -14.66 -2.06 -15.00
C LEU A 142 -14.98 -2.09 -16.50
N HIS A 143 -14.20 -2.84 -17.26
CA HIS A 143 -14.34 -3.00 -18.72
C HIS A 143 -14.27 -1.68 -19.52
N ASP A 144 -13.69 -0.62 -18.95
CA ASP A 144 -13.44 0.63 -19.66
C ASP A 144 -12.23 0.51 -20.61
N GLN A 145 -11.94 1.57 -21.36
CA GLN A 145 -10.78 1.62 -22.24
C GLN A 145 -9.46 1.41 -21.47
N PRO A 146 -8.47 0.71 -22.05
CA PRO A 146 -7.18 0.52 -21.41
C PRO A 146 -6.51 1.86 -21.10
N GLN A 147 -5.94 1.97 -19.89
CA GLN A 147 -5.22 3.17 -19.44
C GLN A 147 -3.72 2.88 -19.33
N TYR A 148 -2.89 3.84 -19.74
CA TYR A 148 -1.44 3.71 -19.67
C TYR A 148 -0.92 3.93 -18.25
N PHE A 149 -0.03 3.05 -17.79
CA PHE A 149 0.69 3.24 -16.54
C PHE A 149 2.17 2.89 -16.66
N ASN A 150 2.98 3.48 -15.77
CA ASN A 150 4.40 3.20 -15.69
C ASN A 150 4.69 1.81 -15.09
N ALA A 151 5.94 1.37 -15.23
CA ALA A 151 6.38 0.06 -14.76
C ALA A 151 6.19 -0.16 -13.26
N GLU A 152 6.27 0.90 -12.44
CA GLU A 152 6.15 0.82 -10.99
C GLU A 152 4.73 0.42 -10.57
N LEU A 153 3.70 1.11 -11.08
CA LEU A 153 2.31 0.75 -10.79
C LEU A 153 1.99 -0.67 -11.31
N ILE A 154 2.45 -0.98 -12.52
CA ILE A 154 2.24 -2.31 -13.12
C ILE A 154 2.85 -3.38 -12.24
N ASN A 155 4.06 -3.14 -11.72
CA ASN A 155 4.68 -4.06 -10.80
C ASN A 155 3.80 -4.25 -9.55
N MET A 156 3.31 -3.17 -8.92
CA MET A 156 2.41 -3.27 -7.77
C MET A 156 1.15 -4.11 -8.05
N LEU A 157 0.49 -3.88 -9.19
CA LEU A 157 -0.69 -4.66 -9.58
C LEU A 157 -0.36 -6.13 -9.83
N ARG A 158 0.76 -6.43 -10.50
CA ARG A 158 1.16 -7.80 -10.86
C ARG A 158 1.61 -8.65 -9.69
N ILE A 159 2.31 -8.07 -8.73
CA ILE A 159 2.91 -8.87 -7.63
C ILE A 159 1.99 -9.01 -6.43
N SER A 160 0.98 -8.14 -6.32
CA SER A 160 0.06 -8.12 -5.19
C SER A 160 -1.14 -9.02 -5.42
N ARG A 161 -2.06 -9.04 -4.44
CA ARG A 161 -3.33 -9.77 -4.52
C ARG A 161 -4.23 -9.36 -5.69
N TYR A 162 -3.89 -8.28 -6.39
CA TYR A 162 -4.63 -7.74 -7.53
C TYR A 162 -4.26 -8.37 -8.87
N SER A 163 -3.29 -9.30 -8.90
CA SER A 163 -2.70 -9.81 -10.13
C SER A 163 -3.71 -10.34 -11.15
N ASP A 164 -4.82 -10.90 -10.67
CA ASP A 164 -5.82 -11.59 -11.48
C ASP A 164 -7.02 -10.66 -11.84
N ASP A 165 -7.03 -9.44 -11.31
CA ASP A 165 -8.13 -8.48 -11.49
C ASP A 165 -7.91 -7.52 -12.66
N PHE A 166 -6.70 -7.49 -13.20
CA PHE A 166 -6.28 -6.57 -14.27
C PHE A 166 -5.73 -7.32 -15.47
N LYS A 167 -6.17 -6.91 -16.67
CA LYS A 167 -5.49 -7.26 -17.92
C LYS A 167 -4.38 -6.24 -18.17
N ILE A 168 -3.16 -6.72 -18.39
CA ILE A 168 -1.96 -5.89 -18.57
C ILE A 168 -1.36 -6.24 -19.93
N ASP A 169 -1.40 -5.28 -20.85
CA ASP A 169 -0.87 -5.39 -22.21
C ASP A 169 0.44 -4.57 -22.31
N PRO A 170 1.63 -5.21 -22.30
CA PRO A 170 2.92 -4.52 -22.30
C PRO A 170 3.13 -3.68 -23.56
N ILE A 171 3.71 -2.49 -23.40
CA ILE A 171 4.14 -1.65 -24.53
C ILE A 171 5.56 -2.01 -24.93
N ILE A 172 5.79 -2.33 -26.20
CA ILE A 172 7.11 -2.80 -26.67
C ILE A 172 7.84 -1.78 -27.56
N ASP A 173 7.13 -0.78 -28.07
CA ASP A 173 7.70 0.33 -28.85
C ASP A 173 7.42 1.67 -28.15
N GLU A 174 8.43 2.53 -28.04
CA GLU A 174 8.33 3.88 -27.48
C GLU A 174 7.28 4.74 -28.20
N LYS A 175 6.99 4.45 -29.47
CA LYS A 175 5.96 5.16 -30.26
C LYS A 175 4.54 4.82 -29.84
N GLU A 176 4.33 3.73 -29.09
CA GLU A 176 3.03 3.32 -28.57
C GLU A 176 2.72 3.99 -27.22
N ILE A 177 3.68 4.70 -26.63
CA ILE A 177 3.46 5.49 -25.41
C ILE A 177 2.48 6.62 -25.75
N PRO A 178 1.32 6.71 -25.08
CA PRO A 178 0.37 7.78 -25.33
C PRO A 178 0.97 9.15 -25.01
N ASP A 179 0.54 10.18 -25.73
CA ASP A 179 0.90 11.57 -25.41
C ASP A 179 0.23 11.99 -24.10
N LEU A 180 1.01 12.02 -23.01
CA LEU A 180 0.56 12.34 -21.66
C LEU A 180 0.45 13.85 -21.40
N THR A 181 0.72 14.72 -22.39
CA THR A 181 0.74 16.18 -22.17
C THR A 181 -0.64 16.80 -21.90
N ASN A 182 -1.72 16.01 -21.94
CA ASN A 182 -3.11 16.46 -21.73
C ASN A 182 -3.91 15.66 -20.68
N GLN A 183 -3.25 14.89 -19.79
CA GLN A 183 -3.93 14.18 -18.68
C GLN A 183 -3.67 14.84 -17.33
#